data_AF-A0A3B4BEV1-F1
#
_entry.id   AF-A0A3B4BEV1-F1
#
_cell.length_a   1.000
_cell.length_b   1.000
_cell.length_c   1.000
_cell.angle_alpha   90.00
_cell.angle_beta   90.00
_cell.angle_gamma   90.00
#
_symmetry.space_group_name_H-M   'P 1'
#
loop_
_entity.id
_entity.type
_entity.pdbx_description
1 polymer ?
#
loop_
_entity_poly.entity_id
_entity_poly.type
_entity_poly.pdbx_seq_one_letter_code
_entity_poly.pdbx_strand_id
1 'polypeptide(L)'
;MDRVEPVLYPLLRKELIAQPRYVVQIGDKLIDYNEDFQLYLATRNPNPSIPPDAASVVTEVNFTTTRAGLRGQLLALTIQQEKPELESEKTKLLQKEEEKKIQLATLEESLLETLATAQGNILENRELIDSLNQTKASSALIQESLMESHRLQASLDQRDVYLPLAESASKMFFVITDLSRINNMYRFSLASFLRLFQRALQAKKEMETTEARIAALETNLTNMVYEYVCRSLFKADQLMFAMHFVKGMHPGLFQENEWDVFTGAIVGEMFKEEFPSWINQERHAALAVLKATFPALYQSLCLNDTDLWMSFSRSSHCEQEMPPSIVKKITAFQQLLVQAIRPDRLQSAMAAFASQA
;
A
#
# COMPACT_ATOMS: atom_id res chain seq x y z
N MET A 1 -7.84 15.58 18.78
CA MET A 1 -7.03 16.02 19.93
C MET A 1 -5.57 15.82 19.55
N ASP A 2 -4.80 16.90 19.42
CA ASP A 2 -3.39 16.78 19.03
C ASP A 2 -2.45 16.52 20.22
N ARG A 3 -3.00 16.57 21.44
CA ARG A 3 -2.36 16.26 22.72
C ARG A 3 -3.40 15.79 23.74
N VAL A 4 -2.94 15.12 24.79
CA VAL A 4 -3.77 14.77 25.95
C VAL A 4 -3.79 15.97 26.90
N GLU A 5 -4.96 16.59 27.05
CA GLU A 5 -5.12 17.77 27.90
C GLU A 5 -4.99 17.39 29.40
N PRO A 6 -4.23 18.16 30.21
CA PRO A 6 -4.02 17.88 31.64
C PRO A 6 -5.30 17.67 32.45
N VAL A 7 -6.38 18.37 32.07
CA VAL A 7 -7.70 18.27 32.72
C VAL A 7 -8.32 16.87 32.65
N LEU A 8 -7.87 16.03 31.70
CA LEU A 8 -8.39 14.69 31.50
C LEU A 8 -7.66 13.64 32.37
N TYR A 9 -6.50 13.95 32.96
CA TYR A 9 -5.71 12.96 33.68
C TYR A 9 -6.45 12.30 34.86
N PRO A 10 -7.21 13.02 35.70
CA PRO A 10 -7.99 12.38 36.77
C PRO A 10 -9.01 11.37 36.22
N LEU A 11 -9.63 11.68 35.08
CA LEU A 11 -10.58 10.81 34.41
C LEU A 11 -9.88 9.59 33.78
N LEU A 12 -8.76 9.80 33.08
CA LEU A 12 -7.99 8.74 32.43
C LEU A 12 -7.37 7.76 33.43
N ARG A 13 -6.90 8.27 34.58
CA ARG A 13 -6.34 7.47 35.68
C ARG A 13 -7.39 6.82 36.56
N LYS A 14 -8.67 7.13 36.36
CA LYS A 14 -9.77 6.74 37.24
C LYS A 14 -9.51 7.13 38.71
N GLU A 15 -9.10 8.38 38.93
CA GLU A 15 -8.94 8.99 40.26
C GLU A 15 -10.34 9.28 40.86
N LEU A 16 -11.08 8.21 41.14
CA LEU A 16 -12.45 8.25 41.65
C LEU A 16 -12.45 8.37 43.17
N ILE A 17 -13.26 9.28 43.69
CA ILE A 17 -13.49 9.46 45.12
C ILE A 17 -14.80 8.75 45.47
N ALA A 18 -14.75 7.82 46.41
CA ALA A 18 -15.93 7.12 46.88
C ALA A 18 -16.78 8.03 47.79
N GLN A 19 -17.96 8.40 47.30
CA GLN A 19 -19.07 8.95 48.07
C GLN A 19 -20.28 7.97 47.88
N PRO A 20 -21.54 8.28 48.27
CA PRO A 20 -22.68 7.43 47.88
C PRO A 20 -22.75 7.09 46.38
N ARG A 21 -22.11 7.92 45.55
CA ARG A 21 -21.74 7.66 44.16
C ARG A 21 -20.26 7.96 43.97
N TYR A 22 -19.62 7.37 42.97
CA TYR A 22 -18.27 7.79 42.59
C TYR A 22 -18.29 9.21 42.03
N VAL A 23 -17.33 10.03 42.42
CA VAL A 23 -17.14 11.38 41.88
C VAL A 23 -15.71 11.53 41.37
N VAL A 24 -15.52 12.32 40.33
CA VAL A 24 -14.21 12.60 39.72
C VAL A 24 -13.98 14.10 39.65
N GLN A 25 -12.75 14.54 39.88
CA GLN A 25 -12.38 15.95 39.75
C GLN A 25 -12.00 16.27 38.31
N ILE A 26 -12.67 17.26 37.71
CA ILE A 26 -12.36 17.77 36.37
C ILE A 26 -12.12 19.27 36.49
N GLY A 27 -10.85 19.68 36.47
CA GLY A 27 -10.44 21.05 36.78
C GLY A 27 -10.84 21.43 38.20
N ASP A 28 -11.65 22.48 38.33
CA ASP A 28 -12.11 23.00 39.63
C ASP A 28 -13.45 22.39 40.08
N LYS A 29 -14.02 21.45 39.31
CA LYS A 29 -15.34 20.87 39.58
C LYS A 29 -15.24 19.43 40.02
N LEU A 30 -16.01 19.08 41.04
CA LEU A 30 -16.33 17.70 41.40
C LEU A 30 -17.59 17.29 40.64
N ILE A 31 -17.54 16.18 39.91
CA ILE A 31 -18.65 15.72 39.06
C ILE A 31 -18.93 14.24 39.37
N ASP A 32 -20.21 13.87 39.47
CA ASP A 32 -20.64 12.47 39.58
C ASP A 32 -20.14 11.66 38.38
N TYR A 33 -19.45 10.56 38.67
CA TYR A 33 -18.95 9.62 37.67
C TYR A 33 -20.02 8.56 37.38
N ASN A 34 -20.45 8.49 36.12
CA ASN A 34 -21.32 7.41 35.63
C ASN A 34 -20.47 6.19 35.25
N GLU A 35 -20.80 5.02 35.78
CA GLU A 35 -20.07 3.76 35.50
C GLU A 35 -20.18 3.33 34.03
N ASP A 36 -21.25 3.71 33.33
CA ASP A 36 -21.44 3.42 31.90
C ASP A 36 -20.70 4.39 30.98
N PHE A 37 -20.00 5.39 31.52
CA PHE A 37 -19.30 6.39 30.72
C PHE A 37 -18.10 5.79 29.96
N GLN A 38 -18.03 6.06 28.65
CA GLN A 38 -16.91 5.69 27.78
C GLN A 38 -16.38 6.91 27.03
N LEU A 39 -15.05 7.01 26.92
CA LEU A 39 -14.37 8.11 26.23
C LEU A 39 -13.56 7.57 25.05
N TYR A 40 -13.81 8.10 23.86
CA TYR A 40 -13.02 7.87 22.66
C TYR A 40 -12.44 9.19 22.16
N LEU A 41 -11.14 9.20 21.86
CA LEU A 41 -10.44 10.37 21.34
C LEU A 41 -9.88 10.03 19.96
N ALA A 42 -10.08 10.92 18.99
CA ALA A 42 -9.54 10.78 17.64
C ALA A 42 -8.65 11.97 17.27
N THR A 43 -7.65 11.71 16.43
CA THR A 43 -6.78 12.73 15.86
C THR A 43 -6.48 12.46 14.39
N ARG A 44 -6.23 13.54 13.63
CA ARG A 44 -5.76 13.47 12.24
C ARG A 44 -4.24 13.52 12.13
N ASN A 45 -3.55 13.87 13.22
CA ASN A 45 -2.10 13.85 13.26
C ASN A 45 -1.63 12.39 13.37
N PRO A 46 -0.87 11.84 12.39
CA PRO A 46 -0.41 10.46 12.45
C PRO A 46 0.65 10.23 13.53
N ASN A 47 1.33 11.27 13.98
CA ASN A 47 2.35 11.22 15.03
C ASN A 47 2.01 12.24 16.12
N PRO A 48 0.94 12.01 16.91
CA PRO A 48 0.63 12.88 18.05
C PRO A 48 1.77 12.81 19.07
N SER A 49 2.14 13.96 19.65
CA SER A 49 3.09 13.96 20.75
C SER A 49 2.36 13.53 22.02
N ILE A 50 2.52 12.25 22.39
CA ILE A 50 1.96 11.67 23.61
C ILE A 50 3.10 11.55 24.63
N PRO A 51 3.06 12.31 25.74
CA PRO A 51 4.09 12.20 26.76
C PRO A 51 4.02 10.84 27.48
N PRO A 52 5.13 10.33 28.06
CA PRO A 52 5.16 8.99 28.65
C PRO A 52 4.12 8.74 29.76
N ASP A 53 3.77 9.78 30.51
CA ASP A 53 2.73 9.74 31.53
C ASP A 53 1.33 9.51 30.93
N ALA A 54 0.98 10.20 29.84
CA ALA A 54 -0.24 9.95 29.09
C ALA A 54 -0.23 8.58 28.40
N ALA A 55 0.91 8.17 27.83
CA ALA A 55 1.05 6.89 27.15
C ALA A 55 0.81 5.69 28.09
N SER A 56 1.03 5.85 29.39
CA SER A 56 0.76 4.79 30.37
C SER A 56 -0.74 4.59 30.67
N VAL A 57 -1.59 5.57 30.36
CA VAL A 57 -3.03 5.58 30.71
C VAL A 57 -3.94 5.66 29.49
N VAL A 58 -3.37 5.71 28.28
CA VAL A 58 -4.11 5.76 27.01
C VAL A 58 -3.61 4.64 26.10
N THR A 59 -4.53 3.93 25.47
CA THR A 59 -4.21 2.96 24.41
C THR A 59 -4.22 3.65 23.05
N GLU A 60 -3.06 3.74 22.41
CA GLU A 60 -2.95 4.25 21.04
C GLU A 60 -3.39 3.18 20.03
N VAL A 61 -4.31 3.54 19.14
CA VAL A 61 -4.76 2.70 18.03
C VAL A 61 -4.44 3.40 16.72
N ASN A 62 -3.51 2.84 15.95
CA ASN A 62 -3.09 3.41 14.69
C ASN A 62 -4.00 2.95 13.53
N PHE A 63 -4.73 3.90 12.93
CA PHE A 63 -5.62 3.66 11.79
C PHE A 63 -4.99 4.05 10.43
N THR A 64 -3.69 3.79 10.27
CA THR A 64 -2.97 4.07 9.02
C THR A 64 -3.35 3.06 7.94
N THR A 65 -3.60 3.57 6.72
CA THR A 65 -3.85 2.73 5.55
C THR A 65 -2.64 1.86 5.25
N THR A 66 -2.82 0.54 5.20
CA THR A 66 -1.77 -0.42 4.83
C THR A 66 -1.82 -0.76 3.34
N ARG A 67 -0.71 -1.26 2.78
CA ARG A 67 -0.64 -1.70 1.37
C ARG A 67 -1.69 -2.76 1.05
N ALA A 68 -1.85 -3.74 1.94
CA ALA A 68 -2.83 -4.82 1.79
C ALA A 68 -4.27 -4.30 1.92
N GLY A 69 -4.53 -3.42 2.90
CA GLY A 69 -5.86 -2.81 3.09
C GLY A 69 -6.29 -1.97 1.88
N LEU A 70 -5.39 -1.12 1.37
CA LEU A 70 -5.66 -0.31 0.19
C LEU A 70 -5.86 -1.17 -1.07
N ARG A 71 -5.04 -2.21 -1.26
CA ARG A 71 -5.23 -3.18 -2.35
C ARG A 71 -6.64 -3.79 -2.32
N GLY A 72 -7.11 -4.22 -1.15
CA GLY A 72 -8.46 -4.75 -0.98
C GLY A 72 -9.56 -3.73 -1.34
N GLN A 73 -9.40 -2.47 -0.90
CA GLN A 73 -10.33 -1.40 -1.24
C GLN A 73 -10.37 -1.09 -2.75
N LEU A 74 -9.20 -0.99 -3.39
CA LEU A 74 -9.09 -0.73 -4.83
C LEU A 74 -9.65 -1.89 -5.66
N LEU A 75 -9.44 -3.12 -5.21
CA LEU A 75 -10.03 -4.30 -5.83
C LEU A 75 -11.56 -4.24 -5.74
N ALA A 76 -12.13 -3.97 -4.56
CA ALA A 76 -13.57 -3.82 -4.38
C ALA A 76 -14.17 -2.74 -5.31
N LEU A 77 -13.53 -1.57 -5.40
CA LEU A 77 -13.93 -0.50 -6.32
C LEU A 77 -13.87 -0.93 -7.79
N THR A 78 -12.85 -1.70 -8.17
CA THR A 78 -12.70 -2.22 -9.53
C THR A 78 -13.83 -3.18 -9.87
N ILE A 79 -14.14 -4.12 -8.98
CA ILE A 79 -15.21 -5.11 -9.19
C ILE A 79 -16.57 -4.42 -9.26
N GLN A 80 -16.83 -3.47 -8.37
CA GLN A 80 -18.07 -2.69 -8.38
C GLN A 80 -18.31 -2.00 -9.73
N GLN A 81 -17.24 -1.52 -10.39
CA GLN A 81 -17.34 -0.84 -11.68
C GLN A 81 -17.34 -1.81 -12.88
N GLU A 82 -16.45 -2.80 -12.91
CA GLU A 82 -16.25 -3.67 -14.07
C GLU A 82 -17.24 -4.85 -14.12
N LYS A 83 -17.69 -5.33 -12.96
CA LYS A 83 -18.64 -6.45 -12.82
C LYS A 83 -19.68 -6.17 -11.72
N PRO A 84 -20.55 -5.14 -11.88
CA PRO A 84 -21.54 -4.77 -10.87
C PRO A 84 -22.53 -5.91 -10.55
N GLU A 85 -22.84 -6.75 -11.54
CA GLU A 85 -23.66 -7.95 -11.38
C GLU A 85 -23.09 -8.90 -10.31
N LEU A 86 -21.78 -9.19 -10.38
CA LEU A 86 -21.11 -10.05 -9.40
C LEU A 86 -21.10 -9.43 -8.00
N GLU A 87 -20.92 -8.11 -7.90
CA GLU A 87 -20.95 -7.42 -6.60
C GLU A 87 -22.35 -7.46 -5.97
N SER A 88 -23.38 -7.27 -6.79
CA SER A 88 -24.79 -7.39 -6.38
C SER A 88 -25.12 -8.81 -5.91
N GLU A 89 -24.68 -9.83 -6.65
CA GLU A 89 -24.86 -11.23 -6.29
C GLU A 89 -24.14 -11.57 -4.98
N LYS A 90 -22.87 -11.17 -4.82
CA LYS A 90 -22.11 -11.38 -3.58
C LYS A 90 -22.76 -10.71 -2.38
N THR A 91 -23.23 -9.47 -2.55
CA THR A 91 -23.94 -8.73 -1.49
C THR A 91 -25.22 -9.46 -1.07
N LYS A 92 -26.02 -9.94 -2.03
CA LYS A 92 -27.23 -10.72 -1.75
C LYS A 92 -26.91 -12.04 -1.04
N LEU A 93 -25.83 -12.71 -1.43
CA LEU A 93 -25.39 -13.95 -0.78
C LEU A 93 -24.94 -13.71 0.66
N LEU A 94 -24.17 -12.65 0.92
CA LEU A 94 -23.75 -12.27 2.27
C LEU A 94 -24.95 -11.92 3.16
N GLN A 95 -25.93 -11.19 2.63
CA GLN A 95 -27.16 -10.89 3.38
C GLN A 95 -27.92 -12.17 3.76
N LYS A 96 -28.08 -13.10 2.83
CA LYS A 96 -28.73 -14.41 3.09
C LYS A 96 -27.93 -15.26 4.09
N GLU A 97 -26.61 -15.20 4.04
CA GLU A 97 -25.75 -15.89 5.00
C GLU A 97 -25.93 -15.33 6.41
N GLU A 98 -25.94 -14.01 6.54
CA GLU A 98 -26.13 -13.34 7.83
C GLU A 98 -27.51 -13.62 8.41
N GLU A 99 -28.56 -13.57 7.59
CA GLU A 99 -29.92 -13.94 8.00
C GLU A 99 -29.98 -15.38 8.52
N LYS A 100 -29.32 -16.33 7.84
CA LYS A 100 -29.23 -17.73 8.28
C LYS A 100 -28.44 -17.90 9.58
N LYS A 101 -27.37 -17.14 9.79
CA LYS A 101 -26.61 -17.14 11.05
C LYS A 101 -27.46 -16.67 12.22
N ILE A 102 -28.24 -15.60 12.02
CA ILE A 102 -29.17 -15.10 13.02
C ILE A 102 -30.24 -16.16 13.31
N GLN A 103 -30.85 -16.76 12.28
CA GLN A 103 -31.83 -17.83 12.44
C GLN A 103 -31.27 -19.03 13.21
N LEU A 104 -30.03 -19.44 12.93
CA LEU A 104 -29.35 -20.52 13.65
C LEU A 104 -29.16 -20.16 15.14
N ALA A 105 -28.66 -18.96 15.43
CA ALA A 105 -28.48 -18.50 16.80
C ALA A 105 -29.80 -18.46 17.59
N THR A 106 -30.88 -17.98 16.96
CA THR A 106 -32.22 -17.98 17.57
C THR A 106 -32.75 -19.39 17.83
N LEU A 107 -32.53 -20.34 16.91
CA LEU A 107 -32.90 -21.74 17.11
C LEU A 107 -32.11 -22.38 18.27
N GLU A 108 -30.81 -22.08 18.38
CA GLU A 108 -29.96 -22.55 19.48
C GLU A 108 -30.39 -21.96 20.83
N GLU A 109 -30.69 -20.65 20.87
CA GLU A 109 -31.20 -19.98 22.07
C GLU A 109 -32.56 -20.53 22.50
N SER A 110 -33.49 -20.71 21.55
CA SER A 110 -34.80 -21.31 21.81
C SER A 110 -34.67 -22.74 22.32
N LEU A 111 -33.73 -23.54 21.78
CA LEU A 111 -33.46 -24.89 22.26
C LEU A 111 -32.93 -24.90 23.70
N LEU A 112 -32.02 -23.98 24.03
CA LEU A 112 -31.48 -23.83 25.39
C LEU A 112 -32.58 -23.39 26.37
N GLU A 113 -33.41 -22.43 26.00
CA GLU A 113 -34.55 -21.98 26.82
C GLU A 113 -35.54 -23.13 27.05
N THR A 114 -35.88 -23.87 26.01
CA THR A 114 -36.81 -25.01 26.10
C THR A 114 -36.25 -26.10 27.02
N LEU A 115 -34.95 -26.40 26.95
CA LEU A 115 -34.28 -27.35 27.87
C LEU A 115 -34.21 -26.83 29.31
N ALA A 116 -33.98 -25.53 29.50
CA ALA A 116 -33.87 -24.92 30.83
C ALA A 116 -35.23 -24.77 31.54
N THR A 117 -36.31 -24.55 30.78
CA THR A 117 -37.67 -24.37 31.30
C THR A 117 -38.44 -25.68 31.42
N ALA A 118 -37.93 -26.78 30.86
CA ALA A 118 -38.54 -28.10 30.96
C ALA A 118 -38.66 -28.57 32.42
N GLN A 119 -39.90 -28.76 32.89
CA GLN A 119 -40.21 -29.31 34.22
C GLN A 119 -40.70 -30.76 34.11
N GLY A 120 -40.28 -31.62 35.05
CA GLY A 120 -40.61 -33.05 35.05
C GLY A 120 -39.58 -33.94 34.35
N ASN A 121 -39.93 -35.21 34.07
CA ASN A 121 -39.04 -36.13 33.37
C ASN A 121 -38.99 -35.79 31.87
N ILE A 122 -37.89 -35.17 31.43
CA ILE A 122 -37.64 -34.76 30.05
C ILE A 122 -37.80 -35.93 29.06
N LEU A 123 -37.48 -37.16 29.48
CA LEU A 123 -37.56 -38.36 28.65
C LEU A 123 -39.01 -38.83 28.39
N GLU A 124 -39.96 -38.39 29.20
CA GLU A 124 -41.39 -38.75 29.06
C GLU A 124 -42.18 -37.69 28.30
N ASN A 125 -41.64 -36.48 28.14
CA ASN A 125 -42.29 -35.40 27.41
C ASN A 125 -42.07 -35.55 25.90
N ARG A 126 -42.99 -36.27 25.24
CA ARG A 126 -42.96 -36.48 23.77
C ARG A 126 -42.98 -35.19 22.97
N GLU A 127 -43.76 -34.19 23.37
CA GLU A 127 -43.85 -32.90 22.66
C GLU A 127 -42.50 -32.16 22.67
N LEU A 128 -41.81 -32.19 23.81
CA LEU A 128 -40.46 -31.64 23.96
C LEU A 128 -39.44 -32.38 23.07
N ILE A 129 -39.48 -33.71 23.06
CA ILE A 129 -38.59 -34.54 22.24
C ILE A 129 -38.80 -34.27 20.75
N ASP A 130 -40.06 -34.16 20.31
CA ASP A 130 -40.40 -33.89 18.91
C ASP A 130 -39.96 -32.48 18.49
N SER A 131 -40.16 -31.48 19.35
CA SER A 131 -39.67 -30.11 19.15
C SER A 131 -38.14 -30.05 19.06
N LEU A 132 -37.43 -30.74 19.96
CA LEU A 132 -35.96 -30.83 19.94
C LEU A 132 -35.45 -31.48 18.65
N ASN A 133 -36.10 -32.55 18.19
CA ASN A 133 -35.75 -33.22 16.94
C ASN A 133 -36.00 -32.31 15.72
N GLN A 134 -37.09 -31.55 15.71
CA GLN A 134 -37.39 -30.60 14.64
C GLN A 134 -36.40 -29.43 14.60
N THR A 135 -36.05 -28.87 15.76
CA THR A 135 -35.04 -27.80 15.87
C THR A 135 -33.67 -28.28 15.45
N LYS A 136 -33.28 -29.51 15.84
CA LYS A 136 -32.02 -30.14 15.40
C LYS A 136 -31.99 -30.35 13.88
N ALA A 137 -33.07 -30.86 13.29
CA ALA A 137 -33.17 -31.05 11.84
C ALA A 137 -33.08 -29.72 11.09
N SER A 138 -33.78 -28.69 11.57
CA SER A 138 -33.76 -27.34 10.98
C SER A 138 -32.36 -26.71 11.06
N SER A 139 -31.68 -26.84 12.21
CA SER A 139 -30.31 -26.36 12.40
C SER A 139 -29.32 -27.05 11.45
N ALA A 140 -29.45 -28.37 11.27
CA ALA A 140 -28.61 -29.12 10.34
C ALA A 140 -28.79 -28.66 8.88
N LEU A 141 -30.04 -28.40 8.44
CA LEU A 141 -30.33 -27.88 7.11
C LEU A 141 -29.77 -26.47 6.91
N ILE A 142 -29.89 -25.59 7.91
CA ILE A 142 -29.32 -24.24 7.84
C ILE A 142 -27.80 -24.32 7.72
N GLN A 143 -27.17 -25.20 8.50
CA GLN A 143 -25.72 -25.37 8.47
C GLN A 143 -25.20 -25.95 7.15
N GLU A 144 -25.93 -26.89 6.54
CA GLU A 144 -25.64 -27.37 5.18
C GLU A 144 -25.75 -26.23 4.16
N SER A 145 -26.79 -25.41 4.27
CA SER A 145 -26.99 -24.28 3.37
C SER A 145 -25.96 -23.16 3.55
N LEU A 146 -25.43 -22.97 4.77
CA LEU A 146 -24.30 -22.08 5.04
C LEU A 146 -23.02 -22.61 4.38
N MET A 147 -22.75 -23.92 4.46
CA MET A 147 -21.61 -24.53 3.77
C MET A 147 -21.69 -24.39 2.25
N GLU A 148 -22.88 -24.57 1.67
CA GLU A 148 -23.11 -24.36 0.24
C GLU A 148 -22.89 -22.89 -0.16
N SER A 149 -23.41 -21.95 0.64
CA SER A 149 -23.21 -20.51 0.42
C SER A 149 -21.73 -20.13 0.45
N HIS A 150 -20.95 -20.71 1.37
CA HIS A 150 -19.50 -20.49 1.44
C HIS A 150 -18.77 -21.04 0.20
N ARG A 151 -19.17 -22.20 -0.32
CA ARG A 151 -18.62 -22.74 -1.59
C ARG A 151 -18.96 -21.84 -2.78
N LEU A 152 -20.19 -21.35 -2.84
CA LEU A 152 -20.64 -20.44 -3.90
C LEU A 152 -19.84 -19.13 -3.86
N GLN A 153 -19.62 -18.56 -2.68
CA GLN A 153 -18.79 -17.36 -2.52
C GLN A 153 -17.36 -17.57 -3.04
N ALA A 154 -16.73 -18.71 -2.71
CA ALA A 154 -15.40 -19.05 -3.23
C ALA A 154 -15.40 -19.20 -4.76
N SER A 155 -16.47 -19.75 -5.35
CA SER A 155 -16.59 -19.87 -6.82
C SER A 155 -16.80 -18.52 -7.52
N LEU A 156 -17.33 -17.53 -6.81
CA LEU A 156 -17.55 -16.16 -7.30
C LEU A 156 -16.31 -15.27 -7.13
N ASP A 157 -15.23 -15.75 -6.51
CA ASP A 157 -13.96 -15.02 -6.40
C ASP A 157 -13.16 -15.03 -7.72
N GLN A 158 -13.82 -14.69 -8.82
CA GLN A 158 -13.18 -14.23 -10.07
C GLN A 158 -12.55 -12.83 -9.92
N ARG A 159 -12.38 -12.36 -8.68
CA ARG A 159 -11.83 -11.05 -8.34
C ARG A 159 -10.34 -10.99 -8.62
N ASP A 160 -9.66 -12.12 -8.50
CA ASP A 160 -8.21 -12.24 -8.64
C ASP A 160 -7.69 -11.77 -9.99
N VAL A 161 -8.52 -11.84 -11.05
CA VAL A 161 -8.16 -11.32 -12.38
C VAL A 161 -7.82 -9.82 -12.32
N TYR A 162 -8.45 -9.04 -11.44
CA TYR A 162 -8.20 -7.60 -11.28
C TYR A 162 -7.20 -7.28 -10.16
N LEU A 163 -6.69 -8.29 -9.45
CA LEU A 163 -5.71 -8.09 -8.38
C LEU A 163 -4.43 -7.36 -8.85
N PRO A 164 -3.87 -7.64 -10.05
CA PRO A 164 -2.70 -6.91 -10.56
C PRO A 164 -2.91 -5.40 -10.65
N LEU A 165 -4.09 -4.95 -11.11
CA LEU A 165 -4.42 -3.52 -11.19
C LEU A 165 -4.45 -2.89 -9.78
N ALA A 166 -5.09 -3.55 -8.82
CA ALA A 166 -5.19 -3.07 -7.45
C ALA A 166 -3.82 -3.03 -6.74
N GLU A 167 -2.94 -3.99 -7.04
CA GLU A 167 -1.57 -4.01 -6.55
C GLU A 167 -0.74 -2.87 -7.11
N SER A 168 -0.80 -2.66 -8.42
CA SER A 168 -0.09 -1.57 -9.09
C SER A 168 -0.57 -0.21 -8.58
N ALA A 169 -1.88 0.01 -8.51
CA ALA A 169 -2.46 1.24 -7.98
C ALA A 169 -2.11 1.47 -6.48
N SER A 170 -2.10 0.41 -5.66
CA SER A 170 -1.64 0.51 -4.26
C SER A 170 -0.17 0.95 -4.22
N LYS A 171 0.71 0.35 -5.03
CA LYS A 171 2.12 0.77 -5.14
C LYS A 171 2.24 2.25 -5.52
N MET A 172 1.52 2.71 -6.55
CA MET A 172 1.52 4.12 -6.97
C MET A 172 1.19 5.06 -5.82
N PHE A 173 0.16 4.75 -5.03
CA PHE A 173 -0.25 5.59 -3.90
C PHE A 173 0.87 5.74 -2.86
N PHE A 174 1.53 4.64 -2.47
CA PHE A 174 2.59 4.73 -1.48
C PHE A 174 3.84 5.44 -2.00
N VAL A 175 4.18 5.27 -3.29
CA VAL A 175 5.27 6.01 -3.95
C VAL A 175 5.01 7.53 -3.89
N ILE A 176 3.80 7.99 -4.19
CA ILE A 176 3.49 9.43 -4.11
C ILE A 176 3.41 9.92 -2.66
N THR A 177 3.11 9.05 -1.70
CA THR A 177 3.04 9.41 -0.27
C THR A 177 4.44 9.65 0.31
N ASP A 178 5.44 8.93 -0.19
CA ASP A 178 6.84 9.08 0.23
C ASP A 178 7.46 10.43 -0.17
N LEU A 179 6.89 11.16 -1.13
CA LEU A 179 7.33 12.51 -1.50
C LEU A 179 7.28 13.52 -0.34
N SER A 180 6.42 13.28 0.65
CA SER A 180 6.33 14.11 1.86
C SER A 180 7.64 14.13 2.68
N ARG A 181 8.51 13.13 2.50
CA ARG A 181 9.84 13.07 3.13
C ARG A 181 10.84 14.04 2.52
N ILE A 182 10.62 14.44 1.27
CA ILE A 182 11.49 15.37 0.54
C ILE A 182 11.03 16.80 0.80
N ASN A 183 9.72 17.04 0.69
CA ASN A 183 9.13 18.33 1.02
C ASN A 183 7.82 18.11 1.79
N ASN A 184 7.72 18.76 2.95
CA ASN A 184 6.54 18.69 3.82
C ASN A 184 5.23 19.08 3.12
N MET A 185 5.29 19.88 2.05
CA MET A 185 4.13 20.31 1.25
C MET A 185 3.62 19.21 0.29
N TYR A 186 4.44 18.21 -0.04
CA TYR A 186 4.08 17.13 -0.96
C TYR A 186 3.26 16.04 -0.26
N ARG A 187 2.07 16.42 0.19
CA ARG A 187 1.12 15.53 0.86
C ARG A 187 -0.11 15.31 -0.01
N PHE A 188 -0.33 14.06 -0.39
CA PHE A 188 -1.47 13.66 -1.19
C PHE A 188 -2.46 12.85 -0.36
N SER A 189 -3.72 13.30 -0.32
CA SER A 189 -4.76 12.57 0.42
C SER A 189 -5.19 11.31 -0.32
N LEU A 190 -5.46 10.24 0.42
CA LEU A 190 -6.05 9.00 -0.12
C LEU A 190 -7.36 9.28 -0.87
N ALA A 191 -8.21 10.17 -0.35
CA ALA A 191 -9.47 10.53 -1.00
C ALA A 191 -9.29 11.10 -2.42
N SER A 192 -8.27 11.93 -2.65
CA SER A 192 -7.94 12.41 -4.01
C SER A 192 -7.46 11.29 -4.91
N PHE A 193 -6.64 10.37 -4.39
CA PHE A 193 -6.17 9.22 -5.15
C PHE A 193 -7.33 8.29 -5.56
N LEU A 194 -8.25 7.98 -4.63
CA LEU A 194 -9.43 7.16 -4.92
C LEU A 194 -10.34 7.80 -5.97
N ARG A 195 -10.49 9.12 -5.97
CA ARG A 195 -11.23 9.84 -7.03
C ARG A 195 -10.54 9.73 -8.39
N LEU A 196 -9.21 9.84 -8.45
CA LEU A 196 -8.45 9.64 -9.68
C LEU A 196 -8.59 8.20 -10.18
N PHE A 197 -8.51 7.23 -9.28
CA PHE A 197 -8.69 5.82 -9.59
C PHE A 197 -10.07 5.53 -10.17
N GLN A 198 -11.14 6.00 -9.51
CA GLN A 198 -12.51 5.87 -10.03
C GLN A 198 -12.67 6.51 -11.40
N ARG A 199 -12.08 7.69 -11.62
CA ARG A 199 -12.10 8.34 -12.93
C ARG A 199 -11.34 7.54 -14.00
N ALA A 200 -10.23 6.90 -13.65
CA ALA A 200 -9.50 6.02 -14.56
C ALA A 200 -10.35 4.80 -14.96
N LEU A 201 -11.10 4.20 -14.02
CA LEU A 201 -12.01 3.09 -14.28
C LEU A 201 -13.18 3.44 -15.20
N GLN A 202 -13.60 4.71 -15.24
CA GLN A 202 -14.66 5.20 -16.14
C GLN A 202 -14.23 5.33 -17.61
N ALA A 203 -12.94 5.11 -17.92
CA ALA A 203 -12.45 5.12 -19.30
C ALA A 203 -13.20 4.08 -20.15
N LYS A 204 -13.49 4.40 -21.42
CA LYS A 204 -14.27 3.53 -22.31
C LYS A 204 -13.71 2.12 -22.40
N LYS A 205 -14.60 1.12 -22.41
CA LYS A 205 -14.30 -0.30 -22.53
C LYS A 205 -14.33 -0.69 -24.01
N GLU A 206 -13.23 -0.44 -24.70
CA GLU A 206 -13.08 -0.75 -26.15
C GLU A 206 -12.29 -2.04 -26.40
N MET A 207 -11.77 -2.69 -25.35
CA MET A 207 -10.87 -3.85 -25.46
C MET A 207 -11.63 -5.18 -25.36
N GLU A 208 -11.20 -6.17 -26.16
CA GLU A 208 -11.82 -7.51 -26.22
C GLU A 208 -11.48 -8.41 -25.02
N THR A 209 -10.29 -8.27 -24.42
CA THR A 209 -9.83 -9.12 -23.30
C THR A 209 -9.70 -8.37 -21.99
N THR A 210 -9.88 -9.08 -20.87
CA THR A 210 -9.78 -8.49 -19.52
C THR A 210 -8.35 -8.05 -19.23
N GLU A 211 -7.36 -8.81 -19.69
CA GLU A 211 -5.93 -8.52 -19.54
C GLU A 211 -5.54 -7.24 -20.29
N ALA A 212 -5.99 -7.09 -21.54
CA ALA A 212 -5.75 -5.87 -22.30
C ALA A 212 -6.44 -4.65 -21.66
N ARG A 213 -7.64 -4.86 -21.11
CA ARG A 213 -8.35 -3.82 -20.35
C ARG A 213 -7.58 -3.40 -19.10
N ILE A 214 -7.04 -4.34 -18.33
CA ILE A 214 -6.22 -4.08 -17.14
C ILE A 214 -4.97 -3.26 -17.50
N ALA A 215 -4.23 -3.66 -18.53
CA ALA A 215 -3.04 -2.94 -18.96
C ALA A 215 -3.35 -1.51 -19.42
N ALA A 216 -4.47 -1.32 -20.14
CA ALA A 216 -4.92 0.00 -20.57
C ALA A 216 -5.34 0.90 -19.39
N LEU A 217 -6.05 0.32 -18.40
CA LEU A 217 -6.44 1.01 -17.17
C LEU A 217 -5.23 1.43 -16.35
N GLU A 218 -4.24 0.54 -16.21
CA GLU A 218 -2.99 0.81 -15.50
C GLU A 218 -2.22 1.94 -16.18
N THR A 219 -2.06 1.89 -17.50
CA THR A 219 -1.39 2.95 -18.28
C THR A 219 -2.10 4.30 -18.13
N ASN A 220 -3.43 4.32 -18.24
CA ASN A 220 -4.21 5.54 -18.06
C ASN A 220 -4.08 6.10 -16.65
N LEU A 221 -4.19 5.24 -15.63
CA LEU A 221 -4.04 5.62 -14.23
C LEU A 221 -2.65 6.21 -13.97
N THR A 222 -1.59 5.57 -14.46
CA THR A 222 -0.22 6.05 -14.34
C THR A 222 -0.07 7.47 -14.89
N ASN A 223 -0.58 7.73 -16.11
CA ASN A 223 -0.54 9.06 -16.71
C ASN A 223 -1.32 10.09 -15.88
N MET A 224 -2.53 9.74 -15.45
CA MET A 224 -3.36 10.62 -14.63
C MET A 224 -2.71 10.96 -13.28
N VAL A 225 -2.10 9.97 -12.62
CA VAL A 225 -1.40 10.16 -11.35
C VAL A 225 -0.15 11.02 -11.56
N TYR A 226 0.66 10.72 -12.58
CA TYR A 226 1.88 11.46 -12.88
C TYR A 226 1.58 12.94 -13.17
N GLU A 227 0.59 13.23 -14.02
CA GLU A 227 0.16 14.60 -14.30
C GLU A 227 -0.37 15.31 -13.05
N TYR A 228 -1.21 14.64 -12.26
CA TYR A 228 -1.78 15.22 -11.06
C TYR A 228 -0.71 15.61 -10.04
N VAL A 229 0.28 14.74 -9.83
CA VAL A 229 1.40 15.00 -8.94
C VAL A 229 2.29 16.11 -9.51
N CYS A 230 2.68 16.04 -10.78
CA CYS A 230 3.57 17.02 -11.41
C CYS A 230 3.01 18.46 -11.41
N ARG A 231 1.69 18.64 -11.42
CA ARG A 231 1.03 19.96 -11.26
C ARG A 231 1.27 20.58 -9.88
N SER A 232 1.58 19.76 -8.88
CA SER A 232 1.79 20.17 -7.49
C SER A 232 3.27 20.31 -7.11
N LEU A 233 4.18 19.75 -7.93
CA LEU A 233 5.63 19.76 -7.66
C LEU A 233 6.31 21.01 -8.22
N PHE A 234 7.36 21.49 -7.55
CA PHE A 234 8.28 22.45 -8.14
C PHE A 234 8.96 21.86 -9.37
N LYS A 235 9.31 22.72 -10.34
CA LYS A 235 9.94 22.28 -11.59
C LYS A 235 11.23 21.50 -11.37
N ALA A 236 12.01 21.88 -10.35
CA ALA A 236 13.25 21.22 -9.96
C ALA A 236 13.04 19.76 -9.50
N ASP A 237 11.87 19.45 -8.91
CA ASP A 237 11.61 18.15 -8.29
C ASP A 237 10.94 17.15 -9.25
N GLN A 238 10.51 17.61 -10.44
CA GLN A 238 9.79 16.75 -11.39
C GLN A 238 10.63 15.57 -11.88
N LEU A 239 11.92 15.79 -12.18
CA LEU A 239 12.81 14.71 -12.62
C LEU A 239 13.10 13.72 -11.50
N MET A 240 13.30 14.22 -10.27
CA MET A 240 13.46 13.37 -9.09
C MET A 240 12.23 12.48 -8.91
N PHE A 241 11.03 13.07 -8.99
CA PHE A 241 9.79 12.31 -8.88
C PHE A 241 9.68 11.26 -9.99
N ALA A 242 9.99 11.61 -11.25
CA ALA A 242 9.94 10.67 -12.36
C ALA A 242 10.83 9.45 -12.12
N MET A 243 12.08 9.65 -11.69
CA MET A 243 13.01 8.56 -11.36
C MET A 243 12.53 7.73 -10.17
N HIS A 244 12.05 8.39 -9.11
CA HIS A 244 11.50 7.71 -7.93
C HIS A 244 10.26 6.88 -8.28
N PHE A 245 9.40 7.42 -9.16
CA PHE A 245 8.19 6.76 -9.63
C PHE A 245 8.51 5.51 -10.44
N VAL A 246 9.44 5.60 -11.40
CA VAL A 246 9.93 4.43 -12.16
C VAL A 246 10.54 3.38 -11.23
N LYS A 247 11.37 3.79 -10.25
CA LYS A 247 11.96 2.86 -9.28
C LYS A 247 10.90 2.13 -8.43
N GLY A 248 9.86 2.85 -8.02
CA GLY A 248 8.77 2.28 -7.22
C GLY A 248 7.84 1.36 -8.01
N MET A 249 7.56 1.70 -9.28
CA MET A 249 6.63 0.96 -10.13
C MET A 249 7.27 -0.23 -10.84
N HIS A 250 8.52 -0.07 -11.29
CA HIS A 250 9.25 -1.06 -12.07
C HIS A 250 10.57 -1.44 -11.40
N PRO A 251 10.54 -2.01 -10.18
CA PRO A 251 11.77 -2.37 -9.45
C PRO A 251 12.63 -3.38 -10.21
N GLY A 252 12.04 -4.20 -11.10
CA GLY A 252 12.75 -5.16 -11.94
C GLY A 252 13.65 -4.55 -13.03
N LEU A 253 13.56 -3.24 -13.29
CA LEU A 253 14.50 -2.54 -14.19
C LEU A 253 15.87 -2.28 -13.54
N PHE A 254 15.98 -2.50 -12.23
CA PHE A 254 17.17 -2.21 -11.44
C PHE A 254 17.67 -3.51 -10.82
N GLN A 255 18.91 -3.87 -11.11
CA GLN A 255 19.57 -4.99 -10.44
C GLN A 255 19.96 -4.59 -9.01
N GLU A 256 20.36 -5.60 -8.23
CA GLU A 256 20.79 -5.41 -6.84
C GLU A 256 21.91 -4.35 -6.76
N ASN A 257 21.84 -3.45 -5.77
CA ASN A 257 22.79 -2.36 -5.53
C ASN A 257 22.92 -1.28 -6.64
N GLU A 258 22.32 -1.44 -7.82
CA GLU A 258 22.50 -0.46 -8.92
C GLU A 258 21.97 0.93 -8.54
N TRP A 259 20.79 0.97 -7.91
CA TRP A 259 20.18 2.21 -7.43
C TRP A 259 21.00 2.87 -6.32
N ASP A 260 21.60 2.06 -5.44
CA ASP A 260 22.38 2.55 -4.29
C ASP A 260 23.73 3.10 -4.75
N VAL A 261 24.36 2.49 -5.76
CA VAL A 261 25.53 3.06 -6.44
C VAL A 261 25.16 4.36 -7.15
N PHE A 262 24.04 4.39 -7.88
CA PHE A 262 23.59 5.59 -8.59
C PHE A 262 23.33 6.78 -7.66
N THR A 263 22.71 6.53 -6.52
CA THR A 263 22.41 7.56 -5.50
C THR A 263 23.59 7.89 -4.60
N GLY A 264 24.68 7.11 -4.65
CA GLY A 264 25.87 7.30 -3.83
C GLY A 264 25.74 6.80 -2.39
N ALA A 265 24.78 5.91 -2.11
CA ALA A 265 24.60 5.30 -0.80
C ALA A 265 25.71 4.30 -0.46
N ILE A 266 26.33 3.68 -1.47
CA ILE A 266 27.50 2.82 -1.30
C ILE A 266 28.76 3.68 -1.39
N VAL A 267 29.51 3.72 -0.29
CA VAL A 267 30.80 4.42 -0.20
C VAL A 267 31.92 3.39 -0.32
N GLY A 268 32.78 3.54 -1.33
CA GLY A 268 33.97 2.71 -1.50
C GLY A 268 35.23 3.35 -0.93
N GLU A 269 36.20 2.52 -0.55
CA GLU A 269 37.54 2.98 -0.19
C GLU A 269 38.28 3.51 -1.43
N MET A 270 38.98 4.64 -1.29
CA MET A 270 39.81 5.20 -2.36
C MET A 270 41.08 4.38 -2.51
N PHE A 271 41.09 3.45 -3.46
CA PHE A 271 42.33 2.81 -3.93
C PHE A 271 42.96 3.66 -5.04
N LYS A 272 44.30 3.75 -5.04
CA LYS A 272 45.06 4.27 -6.19
C LYS A 272 44.99 3.25 -7.32
N GLU A 273 43.87 3.25 -8.05
CA GLU A 273 43.71 2.48 -9.28
C GLU A 273 43.97 3.39 -10.49
N GLU A 274 44.60 2.82 -11.52
CA GLU A 274 44.76 3.48 -12.82
C GLU A 274 43.49 3.29 -13.66
N PHE A 275 42.87 4.40 -14.01
CA PHE A 275 41.70 4.44 -14.90
C PHE A 275 42.06 5.06 -16.26
N PRO A 276 41.27 4.78 -17.31
CA PRO A 276 41.50 5.33 -18.65
C PRO A 276 41.60 6.86 -18.66
N SER A 277 42.54 7.40 -19.44
CA SER A 277 42.86 8.83 -19.48
C SER A 277 41.74 9.74 -20.01
N TRP A 278 40.75 9.17 -20.71
CA TRP A 278 39.59 9.91 -21.21
C TRP A 278 38.54 10.19 -20.12
N ILE A 279 38.63 9.51 -18.97
CA ILE A 279 37.73 9.70 -17.83
C ILE A 279 38.33 10.78 -16.92
N ASN A 280 37.49 11.71 -16.47
CA ASN A 280 37.95 12.77 -15.57
C ASN A 280 38.33 12.18 -14.20
N GLN A 281 39.45 12.65 -13.63
CA GLN A 281 39.96 12.24 -12.33
C GLN A 281 38.93 12.37 -11.20
N GLU A 282 38.06 13.37 -11.27
CA GLU A 282 36.95 13.56 -10.31
C GLU A 282 35.96 12.38 -10.28
N ARG A 283 35.91 11.58 -11.35
CA ARG A 283 35.00 10.44 -11.49
C ARG A 283 35.66 9.10 -11.15
N HIS A 284 36.96 9.08 -10.85
CA HIS A 284 37.69 7.85 -10.50
C HIS A 284 37.13 7.18 -9.26
N ALA A 285 36.73 7.94 -8.24
CA ALA A 285 36.14 7.37 -7.02
C ALA A 285 34.79 6.66 -7.31
N ALA A 286 33.92 7.30 -8.11
CA ALA A 286 32.65 6.70 -8.52
C ALA A 286 32.86 5.44 -9.39
N LEU A 287 33.88 5.47 -10.27
CA LEU A 287 34.22 4.32 -11.11
C LEU A 287 34.83 3.16 -10.30
N ALA A 288 35.63 3.45 -9.27
CA ALA A 288 36.13 2.44 -8.34
C ALA A 288 34.99 1.74 -7.61
N VAL A 289 33.98 2.50 -7.13
CA VAL A 289 32.77 1.93 -6.54
C VAL A 289 32.01 1.06 -7.54
N LEU A 290 31.82 1.54 -8.77
CA LEU A 290 31.16 0.77 -9.84
C LEU A 290 31.90 -0.54 -10.12
N LYS A 291 33.23 -0.51 -10.23
CA LYS A 291 34.08 -1.67 -10.48
C LYS A 291 34.04 -2.66 -9.32
N ALA A 292 34.11 -2.18 -8.09
CA ALA A 292 34.07 -3.03 -6.90
C ALA A 292 32.69 -3.70 -6.73
N THR A 293 31.61 -2.96 -6.99
CA THR A 293 30.24 -3.45 -6.84
C THR A 293 29.83 -4.36 -8.01
N PHE A 294 30.25 -4.02 -9.24
CA PHE A 294 29.88 -4.74 -10.46
C PHE A 294 31.11 -5.10 -11.33
N PRO A 295 31.97 -6.05 -10.89
CA PRO A 295 33.16 -6.42 -11.66
C PRO A 295 32.84 -6.94 -13.07
N ALA A 296 31.77 -7.72 -13.21
CA ALA A 296 31.35 -8.28 -14.50
C ALA A 296 30.83 -7.19 -15.46
N LEU A 297 30.10 -6.20 -14.95
CA LEU A 297 29.68 -5.04 -15.74
C LEU A 297 30.91 -4.22 -16.17
N TYR A 298 31.81 -3.92 -15.24
CA TYR A 298 33.03 -3.17 -15.56
C TYR A 298 33.86 -3.85 -16.67
N GLN A 299 34.00 -5.18 -16.60
CA GLN A 299 34.68 -5.95 -17.65
C GLN A 299 33.95 -5.90 -18.99
N SER A 300 32.61 -5.96 -18.99
CA SER A 300 31.82 -5.94 -20.23
C SER A 300 31.83 -4.59 -20.95
N LEU A 301 32.04 -3.48 -20.20
CA LEU A 301 32.14 -2.12 -20.72
C LEU A 301 33.44 -1.86 -21.50
N CYS A 302 34.50 -2.65 -21.28
CA CYS A 302 35.81 -2.47 -21.93
C CYS A 302 36.32 -1.02 -21.90
N LEU A 303 36.19 -0.32 -20.76
CA LEU A 303 36.51 1.13 -20.66
C LEU A 303 37.97 1.49 -21.02
N ASN A 304 38.87 0.51 -20.98
CA ASN A 304 40.28 0.65 -21.38
C ASN A 304 40.46 0.82 -22.89
N ASP A 305 39.49 0.40 -23.71
CA ASP A 305 39.48 0.63 -25.15
C ASP A 305 39.09 2.09 -25.44
N THR A 306 40.10 2.94 -25.58
CA THR A 306 39.88 4.38 -25.76
C THR A 306 39.20 4.68 -27.09
N ASP A 307 39.52 3.95 -28.15
CA ASP A 307 38.95 4.19 -29.49
C ASP A 307 37.45 3.89 -29.51
N LEU A 308 37.01 2.86 -28.77
CA LEU A 308 35.60 2.52 -28.61
C LEU A 308 34.80 3.66 -27.95
N TRP A 309 35.36 4.32 -26.94
CA TRP A 309 34.69 5.34 -26.14
C TRP A 309 34.95 6.78 -26.61
N MET A 310 35.77 6.99 -27.63
CA MET A 310 36.16 8.32 -28.11
C MET A 310 34.97 9.15 -28.61
N SER A 311 33.99 8.55 -29.30
CA SER A 311 32.76 9.25 -29.72
C SER A 311 31.96 9.74 -28.50
N PHE A 312 31.72 8.83 -27.55
CA PHE A 312 31.02 9.14 -26.30
C PHE A 312 31.76 10.19 -25.46
N SER A 313 33.09 10.16 -25.42
CA SER A 313 33.92 11.09 -24.66
C SER A 313 33.93 12.50 -25.26
N ARG A 314 33.88 12.63 -26.59
CA ARG A 314 34.02 13.92 -27.29
C ARG A 314 32.70 14.54 -27.75
N SER A 315 31.65 13.75 -27.92
CA SER A 315 30.36 14.25 -28.41
C SER A 315 29.70 15.20 -27.42
N SER A 316 28.94 16.17 -27.93
CA SER A 316 28.05 17.02 -27.13
C SER A 316 26.74 16.32 -26.74
N HIS A 317 26.41 15.20 -27.40
CA HIS A 317 25.22 14.38 -27.20
C HIS A 317 25.63 12.94 -26.82
N CYS A 318 26.51 12.84 -25.82
CA CYS A 318 27.10 11.56 -25.41
C CYS A 318 26.05 10.51 -25.02
N GLU A 319 24.88 10.92 -24.53
CA GLU A 319 23.79 10.01 -24.19
C GLU A 319 23.23 9.22 -25.39
N GLN A 320 23.46 9.70 -26.62
CA GLN A 320 23.03 9.05 -27.87
C GLN A 320 24.16 8.31 -28.59
N GLU A 321 25.41 8.62 -28.25
CA GLU A 321 26.61 8.11 -28.93
C GLU A 321 27.36 7.04 -28.12
N MET A 322 26.66 6.38 -27.20
CA MET A 322 27.22 5.25 -26.49
C MET A 322 27.46 4.07 -27.44
N PRO A 323 28.59 3.33 -27.32
CA PRO A 323 28.96 2.33 -28.31
C PRO A 323 27.87 1.26 -28.52
N PRO A 324 27.38 1.03 -29.76
CA PRO A 324 26.28 0.11 -30.00
C PRO A 324 26.57 -1.34 -29.59
N SER A 325 27.85 -1.74 -29.60
CA SER A 325 28.32 -3.05 -29.13
C SER A 325 28.14 -3.24 -27.63
N ILE A 326 28.16 -2.15 -26.86
CA ILE A 326 27.97 -2.12 -25.41
C ILE A 326 26.49 -1.97 -25.07
N VAL A 327 25.76 -1.08 -25.74
CA VAL A 327 24.33 -0.83 -25.52
C VAL A 327 23.50 -2.13 -25.60
N LYS A 328 23.86 -3.05 -26.52
CA LYS A 328 23.19 -4.36 -26.66
C LYS A 328 23.43 -5.33 -25.49
N LYS A 329 24.44 -5.08 -24.65
CA LYS A 329 24.86 -5.97 -23.55
C LYS A 329 24.41 -5.49 -22.17
N ILE A 330 23.95 -4.24 -22.05
CA ILE A 330 23.64 -3.60 -20.77
C ILE A 330 22.18 -3.14 -20.70
N THR A 331 21.62 -3.07 -19.51
CA THR A 331 20.23 -2.61 -19.28
C THR A 331 20.12 -1.09 -19.44
N ALA A 332 18.91 -0.58 -19.67
CA ALA A 332 18.67 0.87 -19.78
C ALA A 332 19.13 1.65 -18.52
N PHE A 333 19.01 1.05 -17.33
CA PHE A 333 19.51 1.70 -16.11
C PHE A 333 21.04 1.64 -16.01
N GLN A 334 21.68 0.56 -16.44
CA GLN A 334 23.15 0.49 -16.55
C GLN A 334 23.70 1.53 -17.53
N GLN A 335 22.95 1.88 -18.58
CA GLN A 335 23.31 3.00 -19.46
C GLN A 335 23.36 4.33 -18.69
N LEU A 336 22.48 4.55 -17.71
CA LEU A 336 22.56 5.72 -16.82
C LEU A 336 23.77 5.67 -15.88
N LEU A 337 24.15 4.49 -15.37
CA LEU A 337 25.36 4.33 -14.57
C LEU A 337 26.62 4.68 -15.37
N VAL A 338 26.68 4.27 -16.64
CA VAL A 338 27.75 4.67 -17.56
C VAL A 338 27.70 6.17 -17.84
N GLN A 339 26.52 6.72 -18.13
CA GLN A 339 26.35 8.15 -18.32
C GLN A 339 26.78 8.93 -17.07
N ALA A 340 26.60 8.41 -15.86
CA ALA A 340 27.07 9.07 -14.65
C ALA A 340 28.59 9.23 -14.61
N ILE A 341 29.38 8.43 -15.37
CA ILE A 341 30.83 8.66 -15.52
C ILE A 341 31.08 10.01 -16.22
N ARG A 342 30.16 10.49 -17.05
CA ARG A 342 30.19 11.80 -17.72
C ARG A 342 28.91 12.62 -17.41
N PRO A 343 28.89 13.37 -16.28
CA PRO A 343 27.64 13.88 -15.71
C PRO A 343 27.00 15.08 -16.45
N ASP A 344 27.69 15.70 -17.40
CA ASP A 344 27.24 16.89 -18.15
C ASP A 344 25.89 16.70 -18.86
N ARG A 345 25.58 15.48 -19.31
CA ARG A 345 24.31 15.12 -19.95
C ARG A 345 23.43 14.19 -19.11
N LEU A 346 23.75 13.98 -17.84
CA LEU A 346 23.02 13.05 -16.98
C LEU A 346 21.54 13.42 -16.83
N GLN A 347 21.22 14.71 -16.72
CA GLN A 347 19.83 15.17 -16.63
C GLN A 347 19.01 14.77 -17.87
N SER A 348 19.59 14.91 -19.07
CA SER A 348 18.94 14.52 -20.33
C SER A 348 18.77 13.01 -20.42
N ALA A 349 19.77 12.24 -20.01
CA ALA A 349 19.69 10.79 -19.99
C ALA A 349 18.65 10.25 -19.00
N MET A 350 18.58 10.81 -17.79
CA MET A 350 17.56 10.47 -16.80
C MET A 350 16.15 10.78 -17.30
N ALA A 351 15.97 11.91 -17.98
CA ALA A 351 14.69 12.27 -18.57
C ALA A 351 14.29 11.30 -19.70
N ALA A 352 15.25 10.90 -20.55
CA ALA A 352 15.02 9.91 -21.59
C ALA A 352 14.64 8.55 -21.00
N PHE A 353 15.39 8.08 -19.99
CA PHE A 353 15.10 6.83 -19.28
C PHE A 353 13.69 6.85 -18.67
N ALA A 354 13.34 7.90 -17.92
CA ALA A 354 12.04 8.00 -17.28
C ALA A 354 10.87 8.18 -18.27
N SER A 355 11.14 8.59 -19.51
CA SER A 355 10.11 8.66 -20.57
C SER A 355 9.87 7.33 -21.28
N GLN A 356 10.84 6.41 -21.23
CA GLN A 356 10.79 5.11 -21.90
C GLN A 356 10.38 3.98 -20.95
N ALA A 357 10.78 4.09 -19.68
CA ALA A 357 10.43 3.18 -18.60
C ALA A 357 9.02 3.45 -18.09
#